data_AF-A0A0Q6S257-F1
#
_entry.id   AF-A0A0Q6S257-F1
#
_cell.length_a   1.000
_cell.length_b   1.000
_cell.length_c   1.000
_cell.angle_alpha   90.00
_cell.angle_beta   90.00
_cell.angle_gamma   90.00
#
_symmetry.space_group_name_H-M   'P 1'
#
loop_
_entity.id
_entity.type
_entity.pdbx_description
1 polymer ?
#
loop_
_entity_poly.entity_id
_entity_poly.type
_entity_poly.pdbx_seq_one_letter_code
_entity_poly.pdbx_strand_id
1 'polypeptide(L)'
;MDGWLKVLIAAACGVVIAAGGYYGISEYRRASAQAARELNEERARNELFRLASAGENDVARVRTFCQVVEEHKDSTTFKDNEMTPGILRNCRYFGFL
;
A
#
# COMPACT_ATOMS: atom_id res chain seq x y z
N MET A 1 53.18 -17.83 4.02
CA MET A 1 51.86 -17.73 3.37
C MET A 1 51.96 -16.70 2.27
N ASP A 2 52.22 -17.17 1.05
CA ASP A 2 52.33 -16.39 -0.18
C ASP A 2 51.22 -15.37 -0.31
N GLY A 3 51.59 -14.10 -0.49
CA GLY A 3 50.65 -12.97 -0.54
C GLY A 3 49.55 -13.13 -1.59
N TRP A 4 49.84 -13.88 -2.65
CA TRP A 4 48.88 -14.23 -3.70
C TRP A 4 47.68 -15.04 -3.19
N LEU A 5 47.91 -16.01 -2.30
CA LEU A 5 46.83 -16.83 -1.73
C LEU A 5 45.93 -16.00 -0.81
N LYS A 6 46.52 -15.05 -0.07
CA LYS A 6 45.77 -14.13 0.81
C LYS A 6 44.87 -13.19 0.02
N VAL A 7 45.31 -12.71 -1.15
CA VAL A 7 44.51 -11.83 -2.02
C VAL A 7 43.31 -12.59 -2.60
N LEU A 8 43.50 -13.82 -3.07
CA LEU A 8 42.40 -14.65 -3.59
C LEU A 8 41.35 -14.95 -2.53
N ILE A 9 41.78 -15.25 -1.31
CA ILE A 9 40.87 -15.50 -0.18
C ILE A 9 40.08 -14.23 0.17
N ALA A 10 40.75 -13.08 0.25
CA ALA A 10 40.09 -11.81 0.53
C ALA A 10 39.05 -11.45 -0.54
N ALA A 11 39.35 -11.69 -1.81
CA ALA A 11 38.43 -11.47 -2.92
C ALA A 11 37.22 -12.41 -2.84
N ALA A 12 37.42 -13.69 -2.53
CA ALA A 12 36.34 -14.65 -2.38
C ALA A 12 35.39 -14.27 -1.22
N CYS A 13 35.94 -13.87 -0.07
CA CYS A 13 35.14 -13.38 1.06
C CYS A 13 34.34 -12.13 0.69
N GLY A 14 34.92 -11.20 -0.06
CA GLY A 14 34.22 -10.00 -0.54
C GLY A 14 33.02 -10.33 -1.43
N VAL A 15 33.18 -11.28 -2.36
CA VAL A 15 32.09 -11.73 -3.24
C VAL A 15 30.96 -12.38 -2.44
N VAL A 16 31.28 -13.22 -1.45
CA VAL A 16 30.27 -13.88 -0.60
C VAL A 16 29.50 -12.86 0.24
N ILE A 17 30.18 -11.87 0.83
CA ILE A 17 29.53 -10.81 1.61
C ILE A 17 28.66 -9.92 0.71
N ALA A 18 29.14 -9.56 -0.48
CA ALA A 18 28.38 -8.77 -1.45
C ALA A 18 27.13 -9.52 -1.94
N ALA A 19 27.25 -10.82 -2.23
CA ALA A 19 26.13 -11.67 -2.64
C ALA A 19 25.10 -11.84 -1.51
N GLY A 20 25.55 -12.10 -0.28
CA GLY A 20 24.67 -12.21 0.88
C GLY A 20 23.97 -10.91 1.23
N GLY A 21 24.68 -9.78 1.16
CA GLY A 21 24.13 -8.45 1.40
C GLY A 21 23.06 -8.04 0.40
N TYR A 22 23.25 -8.36 -0.89
CA TYR A 22 22.26 -8.06 -1.93
C TYR A 22 20.96 -8.86 -1.76
N TYR A 23 21.07 -10.15 -1.41
CA TYR A 23 19.90 -10.99 -1.17
C TYR A 23 19.07 -10.50 0.03
N GLY A 24 19.73 -10.13 1.14
CA GLY A 24 19.04 -9.65 2.35
C GLY A 24 18.28 -8.33 2.15
N ILE A 25 18.83 -7.38 1.38
CA ILE A 25 18.17 -6.10 1.10
C ILE A 25 16.95 -6.30 0.18
N SER A 26 17.01 -7.26 -0.74
CA SER A 26 15.91 -7.52 -1.67
C SER A 26 14.65 -8.00 -0.94
N GLU A 27 14.79 -8.86 0.07
CA GLU A 27 13.64 -9.32 0.86
C GLU A 27 13.14 -8.27 1.85
N TYR A 28 14.03 -7.47 2.45
CA TYR A 28 13.59 -6.38 3.32
C TYR A 28 12.73 -5.35 2.55
N ARG A 29 13.07 -5.08 1.28
CA ARG A 29 12.29 -4.20 0.40
C ARG A 29 10.95 -4.81 -0.01
N ARG A 30 10.87 -6.13 -0.19
CA ARG A 30 9.62 -6.82 -0.52
C ARG A 30 8.66 -6.89 0.67
N ALA A 31 9.17 -7.24 1.86
CA ALA A 31 8.40 -7.25 3.09
C ALA A 31 7.85 -5.86 3.44
N SER A 32 8.66 -4.82 3.30
CA SER A 32 8.22 -3.44 3.53
C SER A 32 7.22 -2.94 2.48
N ALA A 33 7.35 -3.37 1.21
CA ALA A 33 6.37 -3.03 0.17
C ALA A 33 5.00 -3.71 0.40
N GLN A 34 4.98 -4.92 0.95
CA GLN A 34 3.73 -5.59 1.34
C GLN A 34 3.10 -4.94 2.57
N ALA A 35 3.88 -4.70 3.62
CA ALA A 35 3.41 -4.01 4.82
C ALA A 35 2.87 -2.59 4.51
N ALA A 36 3.52 -1.87 3.59
CA ALA A 36 3.04 -0.57 3.13
C ALA A 36 1.71 -0.66 2.36
N ARG A 37 1.44 -1.78 1.65
CA ARG A 37 0.15 -1.99 0.97
C ARG A 37 -0.96 -2.24 1.98
N GLU A 38 -0.74 -3.14 2.94
CA GLU A 38 -1.71 -3.43 4.00
C GLU A 38 -2.07 -2.17 4.80
N LEU A 39 -1.06 -1.39 5.21
CA LEU A 39 -1.27 -0.12 5.92
C LEU A 39 -2.07 0.90 5.08
N ASN A 40 -1.80 0.96 3.77
CA ASN A 40 -2.53 1.87 2.88
C ASN A 40 -3.98 1.42 2.67
N GLU A 41 -4.21 0.11 2.56
CA GLU A 41 -5.56 -0.48 2.45
C GLU A 41 -6.37 -0.23 3.73
N GLU A 42 -5.79 -0.48 4.90
CA GLU A 42 -6.44 -0.20 6.19
C GLU A 42 -6.75 1.29 6.35
N ARG A 43 -5.81 2.17 5.98
CA ARG A 43 -6.04 3.62 6.02
C ARG A 43 -7.18 4.02 5.07
N ALA A 44 -7.16 3.54 3.83
CA ALA A 44 -8.20 3.85 2.84
C ALA A 44 -9.57 3.33 3.28
N ARG A 45 -9.62 2.14 3.88
CA ARG A 45 -10.84 1.59 4.47
C ARG A 45 -11.32 2.48 5.62
N ASN A 46 -10.47 2.75 6.62
CA ASN A 46 -10.83 3.58 7.77
C ASN A 46 -11.29 4.99 7.38
N GLU A 47 -10.71 5.55 6.32
CA GLU A 47 -11.14 6.85 5.79
C GLU A 47 -12.57 6.79 5.23
N LEU A 48 -12.96 5.73 4.53
CA LEU A 48 -14.35 5.52 4.09
C LEU A 48 -15.31 5.41 5.29
N PHE A 49 -14.94 4.65 6.32
CA PHE A 49 -15.76 4.52 7.53
C PHE A 49 -15.91 5.88 8.25
N ARG A 50 -14.83 6.65 8.35
CA ARG A 50 -14.83 8.01 8.92
C ARG A 50 -15.73 8.96 8.13
N LEU A 51 -15.61 8.96 6.80
CA LEU A 51 -16.43 9.80 5.91
C LEU A 51 -17.91 9.42 5.99
N ALA A 52 -18.22 8.13 6.06
CA ALA A 52 -19.57 7.62 6.22
C ALA A 52 -20.13 7.79 7.65
N SER A 53 -19.33 8.31 8.60
CA SER A 53 -19.67 8.32 10.04
C SER A 53 -20.18 6.95 10.52
N ALA A 54 -19.52 5.90 10.04
CA ALA A 54 -19.82 4.50 10.31
C ALA A 54 -18.83 3.94 11.34
N GLY A 55 -19.31 3.06 12.22
CA GLY A 55 -18.41 2.28 13.08
C GLY A 55 -17.61 1.27 12.25
N GLU A 56 -16.46 0.79 12.75
CA GLU A 56 -15.51 -0.09 12.01
C GLU A 56 -16.14 -1.34 11.37
N ASN A 57 -17.32 -1.75 11.84
CA ASN A 57 -18.09 -2.90 11.35
C ASN A 57 -19.40 -2.55 10.64
N ASP A 58 -19.76 -1.27 10.53
CA ASP A 58 -21.01 -0.82 9.89
C ASP A 58 -20.83 -0.66 8.37
N VAL A 59 -20.63 -1.80 7.71
CA VAL A 59 -20.43 -1.90 6.26
C VAL A 59 -21.66 -1.42 5.48
N ALA A 60 -22.87 -1.59 6.05
CA ALA A 60 -24.10 -1.16 5.42
C ALA A 60 -24.13 0.36 5.24
N ARG A 61 -23.72 1.11 6.26
CA ARG A 61 -23.66 2.57 6.20
C ARG A 61 -22.60 3.06 5.20
N VAL A 62 -21.44 2.41 5.12
CA VAL A 62 -20.42 2.73 4.12
C VAL A 62 -20.93 2.48 2.71
N ARG A 63 -21.66 1.38 2.48
CA ARG A 63 -22.30 1.10 1.18
C ARG A 63 -23.30 2.18 0.79
N THR A 64 -24.18 2.60 1.71
CA THR A 64 -25.13 3.69 1.46
C THR A 64 -24.40 5.00 1.14
N PHE A 65 -23.34 5.34 1.87
CA PHE A 65 -22.51 6.50 1.57
C PHE A 65 -21.91 6.42 0.15
N CYS A 66 -21.28 5.30 -0.20
CA CYS A 66 -20.70 5.11 -1.53
C CYS A 66 -21.75 5.23 -2.66
N GLN A 67 -22.98 4.73 -2.45
CA GLN A 67 -24.09 4.87 -3.41
C GLN A 67 -24.49 6.34 -3.59
N VAL A 68 -24.64 7.09 -2.51
CA VAL A 68 -24.96 8.53 -2.54
C VAL A 68 -23.87 9.31 -3.28
N VAL A 69 -22.59 8.99 -3.03
CA VAL A 69 -21.48 9.62 -3.74
C VAL A 69 -21.49 9.27 -5.23
N GLU A 70 -21.82 8.03 -5.61
CA GLU A 70 -21.90 7.63 -7.01
C GLU A 70 -23.07 8.30 -7.74
N GLU A 71 -24.23 8.39 -7.12
CA GLU A 71 -25.43 9.02 -7.68
C GLU A 71 -25.21 10.53 -7.89
N HIS A 72 -24.50 11.18 -6.97
CA HIS A 72 -24.24 12.62 -7.02
C HIS A 72 -22.90 13.01 -7.63
N LYS A 73 -22.12 12.07 -8.18
CA LYS A 73 -20.79 12.34 -8.75
C LYS A 73 -20.79 13.43 -9.84
N ASP A 74 -21.90 13.53 -10.58
CA ASP A 74 -22.06 14.46 -11.72
C ASP A 74 -22.72 15.78 -11.30
N SER A 75 -23.14 15.91 -10.03
CA SER A 75 -23.70 17.15 -9.50
C SER A 75 -22.60 18.19 -9.28
N THR A 76 -22.93 19.47 -9.46
CA THR A 76 -22.01 20.61 -9.30
C THR A 76 -21.33 20.65 -7.93
N THR A 77 -21.93 20.06 -6.89
CA THR A 77 -21.36 19.94 -5.54
C THR A 77 -20.16 19.00 -5.46
N PHE A 78 -20.11 17.96 -6.28
CA PHE A 78 -19.05 16.93 -6.24
C PHE A 78 -18.11 16.97 -7.44
N LYS A 79 -18.52 17.63 -8.53
CA LYS A 79 -17.72 17.80 -9.74
C LYS A 79 -16.45 18.62 -9.50
N ASP A 80 -16.50 19.60 -8.61
CA ASP A 80 -15.35 20.44 -8.24
C ASP A 80 -14.54 19.86 -7.05
N ASN A 81 -15.02 18.77 -6.45
CA ASN A 81 -14.35 18.13 -5.33
C ASN A 81 -13.38 17.06 -5.84
N GLU A 82 -12.09 17.40 -5.86
CA GLU A 82 -11.00 16.51 -6.29
C GLU A 82 -10.94 15.18 -5.49
N MET A 83 -11.57 15.11 -4.31
CA MET A 83 -11.60 13.90 -3.49
C MET A 83 -12.63 12.86 -3.96
N THR A 84 -13.69 13.25 -4.67
CA THR A 84 -14.75 12.37 -5.16
C THR A 84 -14.24 11.17 -5.98
N PRO A 85 -13.36 11.35 -7.00
CA PRO A 85 -12.83 10.22 -7.77
C PRO A 85 -11.94 9.27 -6.94
N GLY A 86 -11.29 9.77 -5.90
CA GLY A 86 -10.52 8.94 -4.96
C GLY A 86 -11.42 8.05 -4.11
N ILE A 87 -12.49 8.63 -3.56
CA ILE A 87 -13.48 7.93 -2.75
C ILE A 87 -14.18 6.83 -3.56
N LEU A 88 -14.65 7.14 -4.78
CA LEU A 88 -15.31 6.16 -5.65
C LEU A 88 -14.40 5.00 -6.05
N ARG A 89 -13.11 5.29 -6.28
CA ARG A 89 -12.11 4.25 -6.57
C ARG A 89 -11.97 3.29 -5.39
N ASN A 90 -11.87 3.82 -4.18
CA ASN A 90 -11.78 3.00 -2.96
C ASN A 90 -13.07 2.22 -2.71
N CYS A 91 -14.25 2.84 -2.89
CA CYS A 91 -15.54 2.16 -2.77
C CYS A 91 -15.65 0.93 -3.69
N ARG A 92 -15.20 1.04 -4.96
CA ARG A 92 -15.16 -0.09 -5.91
C ARG A 92 -14.11 -1.12 -5.55
N TYR A 93 -12.93 -0.67 -5.13
CA TYR A 93 -11.83 -1.57 -4.71
C TYR A 93 -12.25 -2.48 -3.54
N PHE A 94 -12.99 -1.94 -2.56
CA PHE A 94 -13.49 -2.70 -1.40
C PHE A 94 -14.85 -3.40 -1.62
N GLY A 95 -15.46 -3.29 -2.80
CA GLY A 95 -16.73 -3.96 -3.12
C GLY A 95 -17.98 -3.35 -2.46
N PHE A 96 -17.94 -2.06 -2.13
CA PHE A 96 -19.10 -1.32 -1.62
C PHE A 96 -20.02 -0.80 -2.73
N LEU A 97 -19.54 -0.75 -3.97
CA LEU A 97 -20.28 -0.42 -5.20
C LEU A 97 -20.22 -1.58 -6.20
#